data_AF-A0A3B0RJY9-F1
#
_entry.id   AF-A0A3B0RJY9-F1
#
_cell.length_a   1.000
_cell.length_b   1.000
_cell.length_c   1.000
_cell.angle_alpha   90.00
_cell.angle_beta   90.00
_cell.angle_gamma   90.00
#
_symmetry.space_group_name_H-M   'P 1'
#
loop_
_entity.id
_entity.type
_entity.pdbx_description
1 polymer ?
#
loop_
_entity_poly.entity_id
_entity_poly.type
_entity_poly.pdbx_seq_one_letter_code
_entity_poly.pdbx_strand_id
1 'polypeptide(L)' 'MVWLKSAGIFLYFALATMWLPSWLLTGPLRMSDPLIQDIGAVGTWGVALLFGMWALRNAQRRGLI' A
#
# COMPACT_ATOMS: atom_id res chain seq x y z
N MET A 1 -1.27 -6.14 22.96
CA MET A 1 -1.05 -6.84 21.68
C MET A 1 -1.83 -6.24 20.49
N VAL A 2 -3.05 -5.70 20.69
CA VAL A 2 -3.83 -5.02 19.63
C VAL A 2 -3.08 -3.79 19.06
N TRP A 3 -2.46 -2.99 19.93
CA TRP A 3 -1.71 -1.79 19.55
C TRP A 3 -0.57 -2.06 18.55
N LEU A 4 0.15 -3.17 18.69
CA LEU A 4 1.24 -3.57 17.79
C LEU A 4 0.72 -3.93 16.39
N LYS A 5 -0.48 -4.52 16.31
CA LYS A 5 -1.13 -4.89 15.05
C LYS A 5 -1.70 -3.66 14.35
N SER A 6 -2.33 -2.75 15.09
CA SER A 6 -2.79 -1.47 14.58
C SER A 6 -1.63 -0.60 14.08
N ALA A 7 -0.52 -0.56 14.82
CA ALA A 7 0.71 0.11 14.39
C ALA A 7 1.31 -0.54 13.13
N GLY A 8 1.28 -1.87 13.02
CA GLY A 8 1.72 -2.59 11.82
C GLY A 8 0.87 -2.28 10.58
N ILE A 9 -0.45 -2.20 10.73
CA ILE A 9 -1.36 -1.82 9.63
C ILE A 9 -1.15 -0.36 9.24
N PHE A 10 -0.98 0.54 10.22
CA PHE A 10 -0.67 1.93 9.98
C PHE A 10 0.66 2.10 9.23
N LEU A 11 1.72 1.42 9.67
CA LEU A 11 3.02 1.41 9.01
C LEU A 11 2.93 0.85 7.58
N TYR A 12 2.19 -0.24 7.39
CA TYR A 12 1.93 -0.78 6.06
C TYR A 12 1.27 0.27 5.16
N PHE A 13 0.21 0.93 5.62
CA PHE A 13 -0.46 1.97 4.83
C PHE A 13 0.46 3.16 4.56
N ALA A 14 1.20 3.65 5.57
CA ALA A 14 2.12 4.77 5.42
C ALA A 14 3.22 4.47 4.39
N LEU A 15 3.85 3.29 4.47
CA LEU A 15 4.89 2.89 3.53
C LEU A 15 4.34 2.58 2.14
N ALA A 16 3.21 1.89 2.05
CA ALA A 16 2.63 1.49 0.77
C ALA A 16 2.03 2.69 -0.01
N THR A 17 1.57 3.73 0.69
CA THR A 17 1.01 4.94 0.05
C THR A 17 2.05 6.02 -0.21
N MET A 18 3.07 6.22 0.65
CA MET A 18 4.11 7.22 0.42
C MET A 18 5.32 6.68 -0.34
N TRP A 19 5.84 5.52 0.06
CA TRP A 19 7.18 5.10 -0.36
C TRP A 19 7.18 4.25 -1.63
N LEU A 20 6.26 3.29 -1.72
CA LEU A 20 6.19 2.35 -2.85
C LEU A 20 5.95 3.04 -4.21
N PRO A 21 5.02 4.00 -4.35
CA PRO A 21 4.81 4.70 -5.61
C PRO A 21 5.98 5.61 -5.96
N SER A 22 6.54 6.31 -4.96
CA SER A 22 7.70 7.18 -5.15
C SER A 22 8.92 6.39 -5.64
N TRP A 23 9.17 5.20 -5.06
CA TRP A 23 10.22 4.30 -5.53
C TRP A 23 9.97 3.82 -6.97
N LEU A 24 8.73 3.44 -7.30
CA LEU A 24 8.38 3.02 -8.67
C LEU A 24 8.60 4.14 -9.70
N LEU A 25 8.17 5.36 -9.38
CA LEU A 25 8.26 6.53 -10.25
C LEU A 25 9.70 7.05 -10.40
N THR A 26 10.50 6.99 -9.33
CA THR A 26 11.90 7.48 -9.36
C THR A 26 12.90 6.44 -9.83
N GLY A 27 12.53 5.15 -9.81
CA GLY A 27 13.36 4.03 -10.25
C GLY A 27 12.87 3.44 -11.58
N PRO A 28 12.18 2.29 -11.56
CA PRO A 28 11.90 1.48 -12.75
C PRO A 28 11.03 2.19 -13.80
N LEU A 29 10.10 3.06 -13.39
CA LEU A 29 9.21 3.77 -14.32
C LEU A 29 9.71 5.16 -14.71
N ARG A 30 10.87 5.61 -14.21
CA ARG A 30 11.36 6.98 -14.41
C ARG A 30 11.49 7.38 -15.89
N MET A 31 11.89 6.44 -16.74
CA MET A 31 12.08 6.65 -18.18
C MET A 31 10.85 6.23 -19.01
N SER A 32 9.80 5.74 -18.36
CA SER A 32 8.58 5.29 -19.04
C SER A 32 7.71 6.48 -19.44
N ASP A 33 6.80 6.23 -20.37
CA ASP A 33 5.78 7.20 -20.79
C ASP A 33 4.99 7.72 -19.56
N PRO A 34 4.65 9.03 -19.51
CA PRO A 34 3.85 9.60 -18.42
C PRO A 34 2.56 8.83 -18.12
N LEU A 35 1.88 8.30 -19.15
CA LEU A 35 0.67 7.50 -18.96
C LEU A 35 0.97 6.20 -18.19
N ILE A 36 2.10 5.56 -18.48
CA ILE A 36 2.52 4.33 -17.78
C ILE A 36 2.91 4.64 -16.35
N GLN A 37 3.56 5.79 -16.10
CA GLN A 37 3.88 6.26 -14.75
C GLN A 37 2.61 6.48 -13.92
N ASP A 38 1.60 7.13 -14.48
CA ASP A 38 0.32 7.38 -13.82
C ASP A 38 -0.44 6.08 -13.53
N ILE A 39 -0.52 5.16 -14.50
CA ILE A 39 -1.13 3.84 -14.30
C ILE A 39 -0.38 3.06 -13.22
N GLY A 40 0.95 3.11 -13.23
CA GLY A 40 1.78 2.47 -12.22
C GLY A 40 1.53 3.04 -10.82
N ALA A 41 1.46 4.35 -10.67
CA ALA A 41 1.19 5.01 -9.39
C ALA A 41 -0.22 4.69 -8.87
N VAL A 42 -1.25 4.88 -9.69
CA VAL A 42 -2.66 4.61 -9.33
C VAL A 42 -2.88 3.13 -9.07
N GLY A 43 -2.30 2.25 -9.89
CA GLY A 43 -2.36 0.80 -9.71
C GLY A 43 -1.71 0.37 -8.40
N THR A 44 -0.54 0.92 -8.07
CA THR A 44 0.16 0.63 -6.82
C THR A 44 -0.66 1.05 -5.61
N TRP A 45 -1.26 2.24 -5.64
CA TRP A 45 -2.18 2.70 -4.58
C TRP A 45 -3.41 1.82 -4.46
N GLY A 46 -4.07 1.51 -5.58
CA GLY A 46 -5.26 0.66 -5.61
C GLY A 46 -4.98 -0.72 -5.02
N VAL A 47 -3.90 -1.38 -5.43
CA VAL A 47 -3.49 -2.69 -4.92
C VAL A 47 -3.14 -2.63 -3.44
N ALA A 48 -2.36 -1.64 -3.02
CA ALA A 48 -1.98 -1.46 -1.62
C ALA A 48 -3.22 -1.29 -0.72
N LEU A 49 -4.19 -0.49 -1.15
CA LEU A 49 -5.43 -0.20 -0.44
C LEU A 49 -6.33 -1.43 -0.37
N LEU A 50 -6.52 -2.15 -1.48
CA LEU A 50 -7.28 -3.40 -1.52
C LEU A 50 -6.67 -4.46 -0.59
N PHE A 51 -5.36 -4.64 -0.63
CA PHE A 51 -4.66 -5.58 0.23
C PHE A 51 -4.76 -5.17 1.71
N GLY A 52 -4.63 -3.88 2.01
CA GLY A 52 -4.81 -3.34 3.36
C GLY A 52 -6.22 -3.59 3.91
N MET A 53 -7.26 -3.35 3.12
CA MET A 53 -8.65 -3.64 3.48
C MET A 53 -8.88 -5.14 3.69
N TRP A 54 -8.32 -5.98 2.84
CA TRP A 54 -8.41 -7.43 2.98
C TRP A 54 -7.73 -7.91 4.27
N ALA A 55 -6.53 -7.41 4.57
CA ALA A 55 -5.79 -7.71 5.79
C ALA A 55 -6.56 -7.27 7.04
N LEU A 56 -7.13 -6.05 7.03
CA LEU A 56 -8.01 -5.54 8.08
C LEU A 56 -9.22 -6.45 8.30
N ARG A 57 -9.92 -6.82 7.22
CA ARG A 57 -11.09 -7.69 7.32
C ARG A 57 -10.74 -9.08 7.85
N ASN A 58 -9.60 -9.63 7.46
CA ASN A 58 -9.11 -10.89 7.99
C ASN A 58 -8.74 -10.79 9.48
N ALA A 59 -8.12 -9.69 9.89
CA ALA A 59 -7.79 -9.44 11.30
C ALA A 59 -9.05 -9.27 12.18
N GLN A 60 -10.07 -8.58 11.69
CA GLN A 60 -11.38 -8.47 12.35
C GLN A 60 -12.07 -9.83 12.47
N ARG A 61 -12.10 -10.63 11.39
CA ARG A 61 -12.70 -11.98 11.41
C ARG A 61 -12.04 -12.92 12.42
N ARG A 62 -10.76 -12.69 12.72
CA ARG A 62 -9.99 -13.47 13.69
C ARG A 62 -10.05 -12.89 15.11
N GLY A 63 -10.86 -11.85 15.36
CA GLY A 63 -10.97 -11.19 16.66
C GLY A 63 -9.67 -10.56 17.15
N LEU A 64 -8.75 -10.21 16.23
CA LEU A 64 -7.45 -9.61 16.55
C LEU A 64 -7.53 -8.09 16.72
N ILE A 65 -8.63 -7.51 16.23
CA ILE A 65 -9.09 -6.12 16.33
C ILE A 65 -10.62 -6.13 16.31
#